data_AF-A0A1E7YTG8-F1
#
_entry.id   AF-A0A1E7YTG8-F1
#
_cell.length_a   1.000
_cell.length_b   1.000
_cell.length_c   1.000
_cell.angle_alpha   90.00
_cell.angle_beta   90.00
_cell.angle_gamma   90.00
#
_symmetry.space_group_name_H-M   'P 1'
#
loop_
_entity.id
_entity.type
_entity.pdbx_description
1 polymer ?
#
loop_
_entity_poly.entity_id
_entity_poly.type
_entity_poly.pdbx_seq_one_letter_code
_entity_poly.pdbx_strand_id
1 'polypeptide(L)'
;HCVGAAFAGHPFHGTLGPGECIRIMTGAPVPESVDCVVPQEQCETQGDWVEIHTSPRPGANIRRTGEDLAAGATALAQGTLLRPAALGLAASLGRTELSVYPALRVAFFSTGDELQGLGAPLAAGQIYDSNRHTLRALLQRLGCIPVDLGRIADEPADIRAALIAAADMADVVLTSGGVSVGEADYISALLQELGQVSFWKMNMKPGRPLAFGRIGTAHFFGLPGNPVSTIVTFYEFVRPFLLKRMGHSGPWTVPTLRLPCATTLKKKPGRTDFQRGRLQAGP
;
A
#
# COMPACT_ATOMS: atom_id res chain seq x y z
N HIS A 1 39.86 30.01 22.94
CA HIS A 1 38.96 30.89 23.72
C HIS A 1 37.55 30.79 23.16
N CYS A 2 36.55 30.44 23.97
CA CYS A 2 35.15 30.28 23.56
C CYS A 2 34.44 31.64 23.68
N VAL A 3 34.07 32.25 22.56
CA VAL A 3 33.53 33.63 22.51
C VAL A 3 32.01 33.72 22.36
N GLY A 4 31.33 32.58 22.28
CA GLY A 4 29.89 32.56 22.11
C GLY A 4 29.34 31.16 21.89
N ALA A 5 28.06 31.11 21.51
CA ALA A 5 27.38 29.87 21.22
C ALA A 5 26.39 30.00 20.05
N ALA A 6 26.18 28.90 19.33
CA ALA A 6 25.17 28.75 18.28
C ALA A 6 24.22 27.59 18.63
N PHE A 7 22.93 27.85 18.54
CA PHE A 7 21.86 26.88 18.81
C PHE A 7 20.93 26.76 17.61
N ALA A 8 20.16 25.67 17.55
CA ALA A 8 19.10 25.53 16.55
C ALA A 8 18.09 26.68 16.69
N GLY A 9 17.81 27.39 15.60
CA GLY A 9 16.96 28.58 15.60
C GLY A 9 17.61 29.87 16.14
N HIS A 10 18.81 29.80 16.72
CA HIS A 10 19.56 30.94 17.25
C HIS A 10 21.03 30.86 16.81
N PRO A 11 21.32 31.22 15.55
CA PRO A 11 22.68 31.19 15.01
C PRO A 11 23.59 32.23 15.67
N PHE A 12 24.88 31.95 15.68
CA PHE A 12 25.90 32.94 16.05
C PHE A 12 26.20 33.84 14.84
N HIS A 13 26.14 35.17 15.05
CA HIS A 13 26.35 36.17 13.99
C HIS A 13 27.70 36.91 14.07
N GLY A 14 28.53 36.62 15.07
CA GLY A 14 29.86 37.22 15.19
C GLY A 14 30.88 36.60 14.24
N THR A 15 32.07 37.20 14.19
CA THR A 15 33.22 36.67 13.46
C THR A 15 34.20 36.05 14.47
N LEU A 16 34.80 34.92 14.12
CA LEU A 16 35.84 34.28 14.94
C LEU A 16 37.23 34.75 14.52
N GLY A 17 38.03 35.17 15.50
CA GLY A 17 39.44 35.44 15.35
C GLY A 17 40.33 34.19 15.53
N PRO A 18 41.65 34.30 15.27
CA PRO A 18 42.60 33.22 15.51
C PRO A 18 42.59 32.76 16.98
N GLY A 19 42.45 31.44 17.20
CA GLY A 19 42.41 30.86 18.55
C GLY A 19 41.05 30.97 19.25
N GLU A 20 40.04 31.50 18.58
CA GLU A 20 38.67 31.56 19.09
C GLU A 20 37.82 30.39 18.59
N CYS A 21 36.84 29.99 19.39
CA CYS A 21 35.82 29.00 19.02
C CYS A 21 34.45 29.45 19.54
N ILE A 22 33.39 28.77 19.09
CA ILE A 22 32.07 28.87 19.70
C ILE A 22 31.60 27.49 20.15
N ARG A 23 30.73 27.47 21.16
CA ARG A 23 29.97 26.27 21.49
C ARG A 23 28.82 26.11 20.50
N ILE A 24 28.76 25.00 19.78
CA ILE A 24 27.70 24.75 18.82
C ILE A 24 26.92 23.50 19.21
N MET A 25 25.59 23.58 19.15
CA MET A 25 24.70 22.43 19.35
C MET A 25 24.30 21.81 18.02
N THR A 26 24.02 20.50 18.00
CA THR A 26 23.58 19.79 16.79
C THR A 26 22.37 20.46 16.15
N GLY A 27 22.45 20.67 14.82
CA GLY A 27 21.39 21.33 14.04
C GLY A 27 21.49 22.86 13.98
N ALA A 28 22.42 23.47 14.71
CA ALA A 28 22.71 24.89 14.56
C ALA A 28 23.50 25.18 13.27
N PRO A 29 23.27 26.32 12.59
CA PRO A 29 24.08 26.75 11.47
C PRO A 29 25.54 26.97 11.89
N VAL A 30 26.47 26.41 11.13
CA VAL A 30 27.91 26.64 11.32
C VAL A 30 28.27 28.01 10.75
N PRO A 31 28.96 28.90 11.48
CA PRO A 31 29.39 30.19 10.96
C PRO A 31 30.34 30.04 9.77
N GLU A 32 30.31 30.98 8.82
CA GLU A 32 31.13 30.91 7.60
C GLU A 32 32.64 30.85 7.87
N SER A 33 33.09 31.42 9.00
CA SER A 33 34.49 31.42 9.43
C SER A 33 34.94 30.09 10.06
N VAL A 34 34.05 29.10 10.21
CA VAL A 34 34.33 27.81 10.84
C VAL A 34 34.35 26.71 9.78
N ASP A 35 35.42 25.92 9.77
CA ASP A 35 35.62 24.84 8.80
C ASP A 35 35.46 23.43 9.39
N CYS A 36 35.33 23.29 10.71
CA CYS A 36 35.15 22.00 11.39
C CYS A 36 34.41 22.13 12.73
N VAL A 37 33.82 21.02 13.19
CA VAL A 37 33.20 20.90 14.51
C VAL A 37 33.83 19.72 15.26
N VAL A 38 34.20 19.93 16.53
CA VAL A 38 34.75 18.89 17.40
C VAL A 38 33.68 18.47 18.42
N PRO A 39 33.38 17.17 18.58
CA PRO A 39 32.47 16.71 19.63
C PRO A 39 33.01 17.11 21.01
N GLN A 40 32.14 17.60 21.90
CA GLN A 40 32.55 18.05 23.24
C GLN A 40 33.25 16.95 24.05
N GLU A 41 32.95 15.67 23.76
CA GLU A 41 33.56 14.50 24.38
C GLU A 41 35.05 14.36 24.05
N GLN A 42 35.55 15.09 23.04
CA GLN A 42 36.95 15.15 22.62
C GLN A 42 37.63 16.46 23.04
N CYS A 43 36.98 17.27 23.86
CA CYS A 43 37.48 18.55 24.33
C CYS A 43 37.55 18.60 25.86
N GLU A 44 38.55 19.30 26.38
CA GLU A 44 38.61 19.66 27.80
C GLU A 44 38.31 21.14 27.96
N THR A 45 37.47 21.49 28.93
CA THR A 45 37.05 22.89 29.15
C THR A 45 37.66 23.42 30.44
N GLN A 46 38.29 24.59 30.37
CA GLN A 46 38.87 25.32 31.50
C GLN A 46 38.41 26.78 31.44
N GLY A 47 37.29 27.09 32.13
CA GLY A 47 36.65 28.40 32.02
C GLY A 47 36.21 28.68 30.60
N ASP A 48 36.65 29.81 30.03
CA ASP A 48 36.38 30.21 28.64
C ASP A 48 37.41 29.62 27.65
N TRP A 49 38.27 28.70 28.07
CA TRP A 49 39.22 28.01 27.20
C TRP A 49 38.80 26.57 26.95
N VAL A 50 39.02 26.13 25.72
CA VAL A 50 38.74 24.77 25.26
C VAL A 50 40.03 24.20 24.69
N GLU A 51 40.46 23.07 25.24
CA GLU A 51 41.62 22.32 24.78
C GLU A 51 41.15 21.17 23.86
N ILE A 52 41.83 21.04 22.73
CA ILE A 52 41.54 20.04 21.70
C ILE A 52 42.81 19.22 21.49
N HIS A 53 42.80 17.97 21.96
CA HIS A 53 43.98 17.09 21.93
C HIS A 53 44.34 16.57 20.55
N THR A 54 43.35 16.48 19.66
CA THR A 54 43.54 15.96 18.30
C THR A 54 43.02 16.99 17.30
N SER A 55 43.90 17.43 16.40
CA SER A 55 43.52 18.39 15.36
C SER A 55 42.41 17.81 14.47
N PRO A 56 41.25 18.48 14.33
CA PRO A 56 40.17 18.00 13.49
C PRO A 56 40.54 18.10 12.01
N ARG A 57 39.91 17.25 11.19
CA ARG A 57 40.01 17.39 9.73
C ARG A 57 39.12 18.53 9.26
N PRO A 58 39.51 19.29 8.23
CA PRO A 58 38.62 20.24 7.57
C PRO A 58 37.32 19.55 7.13
N GLY A 59 36.18 20.18 7.42
CA GLY A 59 34.83 19.69 7.15
C GLY A 59 34.30 18.64 8.14
N ALA A 60 35.07 18.25 9.17
CA ALA A 60 34.63 17.24 10.12
C ALA A 60 33.35 17.68 10.86
N ASN A 61 32.37 16.76 10.94
CA ASN A 61 31.11 16.94 11.64
C ASN A 61 30.25 18.12 11.15
N ILE A 62 30.47 18.60 9.92
CA ILE A 62 29.64 19.60 9.26
C ILE A 62 28.74 18.90 8.25
N ARG A 63 27.43 19.08 8.41
CA ARG A 63 26.42 18.70 7.40
C ARG A 63 26.23 19.85 6.42
N ARG A 64 26.45 19.59 5.13
CA ARG A 64 26.39 20.61 4.07
C ARG A 64 24.97 20.76 3.53
N THR A 65 24.66 21.98 3.10
CA THR A 65 23.39 22.27 2.42
C THR A 65 23.19 21.34 1.23
N GLY A 66 22.06 20.64 1.21
CA GLY A 66 21.67 19.76 0.13
C GLY A 66 22.36 18.39 0.10
N GLU A 67 23.13 18.01 1.13
CA GLU A 67 23.80 16.70 1.15
C GLU A 67 22.82 15.51 1.20
N ASP A 68 21.69 15.67 1.90
CA ASP A 68 20.63 14.66 1.97
C ASP A 68 19.70 14.73 0.74
N LEU A 69 19.37 15.95 0.30
CA LEU A 69 18.54 16.21 -0.87
C LEU A 69 18.83 17.60 -1.45
N ALA A 70 19.38 17.65 -2.65
CA ALA A 70 19.66 18.90 -3.35
C ALA A 70 18.40 19.58 -3.88
N ALA A 71 18.43 20.91 -3.97
CA ALA A 71 17.38 21.66 -4.63
C ALA A 71 17.20 21.20 -6.10
N GLY A 72 15.95 21.02 -6.53
CA GLY A 72 15.62 20.51 -7.87
C GLY A 72 15.68 18.99 -8.01
N ALA A 73 16.21 18.25 -7.05
CA ALA A 73 16.15 16.79 -7.05
C ALA A 73 14.73 16.28 -6.78
N THR A 74 14.44 15.06 -7.24
CA THR A 74 13.15 14.41 -6.99
C THR A 74 13.11 13.87 -5.55
N ALA A 75 12.29 14.49 -4.69
CA ALA A 75 12.09 14.03 -3.32
C ALA A 75 11.19 12.77 -3.24
N LEU A 76 10.10 12.77 -4.00
CA LEU A 76 9.12 11.69 -4.08
C LEU A 76 8.83 11.41 -5.55
N ALA A 77 9.03 10.16 -5.97
CA ALA A 77 8.73 9.75 -7.33
C ALA A 77 7.23 9.54 -7.55
N GLN A 78 6.78 9.69 -8.80
CA GLN A 78 5.41 9.35 -9.16
C GLN A 78 5.14 7.86 -8.84
N GLY A 79 3.98 7.60 -8.25
CA GLY A 79 3.56 6.25 -7.85
C GLY A 79 4.12 5.75 -6.52
N THR A 80 4.91 6.58 -5.81
CA THR A 80 5.28 6.33 -4.43
C THR A 80 4.04 6.26 -3.54
N LEU A 81 3.89 5.17 -2.80
CA LEU A 81 2.85 5.05 -1.78
C LEU A 81 3.19 5.97 -0.59
N LEU A 82 2.30 6.90 -0.28
CA LEU A 82 2.48 7.86 0.81
C LEU A 82 2.32 7.18 2.19
N ARG A 83 3.44 6.65 2.69
CA ARG A 83 3.60 6.17 4.08
C ARG A 83 4.03 7.34 4.99
N PRO A 84 4.01 7.18 6.33
CA PRO A 84 4.40 8.24 7.25
C PRO A 84 5.74 8.92 6.92
N ALA A 85 6.76 8.14 6.52
CA ALA A 85 8.06 8.70 6.12
C ALA A 85 7.99 9.61 4.88
N ALA A 86 7.18 9.25 3.88
CA ALA A 86 7.00 10.06 2.67
C ALA A 86 6.27 11.37 2.99
N LEU A 87 5.27 11.31 3.88
CA LEU A 87 4.57 12.51 4.37
C LEU A 87 5.52 13.42 5.17
N GLY A 88 6.35 12.83 6.03
CA GLY A 88 7.38 13.57 6.77
C GLY A 88 8.37 14.29 5.85
N LEU A 89 8.83 13.63 4.78
CA LEU A 89 9.69 14.24 3.77
C LEU A 89 8.98 15.38 3.01
N ALA A 90 7.71 15.22 2.63
CA ALA A 90 6.96 16.29 2.00
C ALA A 90 6.82 17.51 2.93
N ALA A 91 6.48 17.26 4.20
CA ALA A 91 6.35 18.30 5.21
C ALA A 91 7.68 19.02 5.51
N SER A 92 8.80 18.29 5.59
CA SER A 92 10.13 18.90 5.81
C SER A 92 10.55 19.80 4.65
N LEU A 93 9.97 19.62 3.47
CA LEU A 93 10.16 20.47 2.29
C LEU A 93 9.12 21.61 2.20
N GLY A 94 8.33 21.83 3.26
CA GLY A 94 7.31 22.88 3.31
C GLY A 94 6.10 22.64 2.40
N ARG A 95 5.85 21.40 1.96
CA ARG A 95 4.69 21.08 1.12
C ARG A 95 3.45 20.88 1.97
N THR A 96 2.43 21.69 1.73
CA THR A 96 1.12 21.62 2.40
C THR A 96 0.14 20.69 1.69
N GLU A 97 0.31 20.50 0.38
CA GLU A 97 -0.55 19.70 -0.48
C GLU A 97 0.29 18.85 -1.43
N LEU A 98 -0.27 17.70 -1.82
CA LEU A 98 0.35 16.76 -2.77
C LEU A 98 -0.69 16.33 -3.81
N SER A 99 -0.29 16.35 -5.09
CA SER A 99 -1.08 15.74 -6.16
C SER A 99 -1.01 14.22 -6.06
N VAL A 100 -2.16 13.56 -5.89
CA VAL A 100 -2.28 12.11 -5.73
C VAL A 100 -3.23 11.52 -6.77
N TYR A 101 -3.09 10.22 -7.03
CA TYR A 101 -4.09 9.49 -7.80
C TYR A 101 -5.40 9.41 -7.01
N PRO A 102 -6.56 9.49 -7.69
CA PRO A 102 -7.84 9.31 -7.02
C PRO A 102 -7.98 7.88 -6.50
N ALA A 103 -8.66 7.74 -5.38
CA ALA A 103 -9.09 6.44 -4.88
C ALA A 103 -10.12 5.83 -5.85
N LEU A 104 -9.94 4.55 -6.21
CA LEU A 104 -10.89 3.87 -7.08
C LEU A 104 -12.18 3.55 -6.34
N ARG A 105 -13.31 3.84 -6.97
CA ARG A 105 -14.63 3.38 -6.56
C ARG A 105 -14.81 1.95 -7.04
N VAL A 106 -15.08 1.04 -6.12
CA VAL A 106 -15.21 -0.39 -6.42
C VAL A 106 -16.57 -0.88 -5.97
N ALA A 107 -17.47 -1.09 -6.94
CA ALA A 107 -18.77 -1.68 -6.69
C ALA A 107 -18.63 -3.20 -6.51
N PHE A 108 -19.36 -3.78 -5.56
CA PHE A 108 -19.35 -5.21 -5.37
C PHE A 108 -20.68 -5.74 -4.84
N PHE A 109 -21.00 -6.97 -5.25
CA PHE A 109 -22.18 -7.70 -4.79
C PHE A 109 -21.95 -9.20 -4.79
N SER A 110 -22.87 -9.91 -4.16
CA SER A 110 -22.97 -11.36 -4.21
C SER A 110 -24.28 -11.77 -4.89
N THR A 111 -24.27 -12.97 -5.47
CA THR A 111 -25.46 -13.62 -6.03
C THR A 111 -25.43 -15.10 -5.66
N GLY A 112 -26.61 -15.69 -5.53
CA GLY A 112 -26.80 -17.07 -5.10
C GLY A 112 -27.98 -17.21 -4.15
N ASP A 113 -28.86 -18.17 -4.45
CA ASP A 113 -30.05 -18.48 -3.64
C ASP A 113 -29.69 -19.07 -2.27
N GLU A 114 -28.50 -19.66 -2.15
CA GLU A 114 -27.97 -20.15 -0.89
C GLU A 114 -27.57 -19.02 0.06
N LEU A 115 -27.40 -17.79 -0.43
CA LEU A 115 -26.87 -16.69 0.39
C LEU A 115 -27.96 -16.00 1.20
N GLN A 116 -27.68 -15.83 2.49
CA GLN A 116 -28.53 -15.10 3.43
C GLN A 116 -27.77 -13.90 4.03
N GLY A 117 -28.50 -12.80 4.24
CA GLY A 117 -27.97 -11.62 4.92
C GLY A 117 -27.74 -11.85 6.41
N LEU A 118 -26.82 -11.09 7.00
CA LEU A 118 -26.61 -11.12 8.46
C LEU A 118 -27.87 -10.65 9.20
N GLY A 119 -28.14 -11.28 10.34
CA GLY A 119 -29.27 -10.92 11.23
C GLY A 119 -30.59 -11.62 10.93
N ALA A 120 -30.70 -12.30 9.78
CA ALA A 120 -31.83 -13.17 9.47
C ALA A 120 -31.50 -14.65 9.76
N PRO A 121 -32.45 -15.48 10.22
CA PRO A 121 -32.20 -16.90 10.39
C PRO A 121 -31.91 -17.58 9.03
N LEU A 122 -31.10 -18.63 9.06
CA LEU A 122 -30.83 -19.46 7.88
C LEU A 122 -31.98 -20.42 7.64
N ALA A 123 -32.48 -20.46 6.40
CA ALA A 123 -33.30 -21.57 5.93
C ALA A 123 -32.43 -22.80 5.60
N ALA A 124 -33.08 -23.94 5.36
CA ALA A 124 -32.38 -25.16 4.94
C ALA A 124 -31.59 -24.90 3.63
N GLY A 125 -30.30 -25.27 3.62
CA GLY A 125 -29.42 -25.07 2.48
C GLY A 125 -28.81 -23.66 2.38
N GLN A 126 -29.19 -22.72 3.24
CA GLN A 126 -28.61 -21.38 3.23
C GLN A 126 -27.35 -21.25 4.07
N ILE A 127 -26.50 -20.32 3.66
CA ILE A 127 -25.29 -19.88 4.34
C ILE A 127 -25.26 -18.35 4.39
N TYR A 128 -24.57 -17.79 5.38
CA TYR A 128 -24.39 -16.34 5.42
C TYR A 128 -23.40 -15.87 4.36
N ASP A 129 -23.71 -14.74 3.72
CA ASP A 129 -22.80 -14.07 2.81
C ASP A 129 -21.61 -13.47 3.55
N SER A 130 -20.48 -14.17 3.52
CA SER A 130 -19.22 -13.74 4.14
C SER A 130 -18.27 -13.00 3.17
N ASN A 131 -18.48 -13.17 1.85
CA ASN A 131 -17.58 -12.63 0.85
C ASN A 131 -17.71 -11.12 0.73
N ARG A 132 -18.94 -10.58 0.78
CA ARG A 132 -19.15 -9.13 0.73
C ARG A 132 -18.44 -8.39 1.86
N HIS A 133 -18.50 -8.91 3.08
CA HIS A 133 -17.80 -8.32 4.23
C HIS A 133 -16.27 -8.42 4.07
N THR A 134 -15.79 -9.54 3.55
CA THR A 134 -14.36 -9.75 3.28
C THR A 134 -13.86 -8.78 2.20
N LEU A 135 -14.57 -8.64 1.08
CA LEU A 135 -14.23 -7.73 -0.01
C LEU A 135 -14.24 -6.27 0.46
N ARG A 136 -15.27 -5.86 1.21
CA ARG A 136 -15.31 -4.51 1.82
C ARG A 136 -14.05 -4.21 2.61
N ALA A 137 -13.66 -5.11 3.52
CA ALA A 137 -12.48 -4.93 4.37
C ALA A 137 -11.17 -4.89 3.56
N LEU A 138 -11.04 -5.76 2.55
CA LEU A 138 -9.87 -5.79 1.66
C LEU A 138 -9.74 -4.49 0.84
N LEU A 139 -10.85 -3.97 0.32
CA LEU A 139 -10.90 -2.73 -0.45
C LEU A 139 -10.58 -1.50 0.40
N GLN A 140 -11.17 -1.39 1.59
CA GLN A 140 -10.87 -0.30 2.54
C GLN A 140 -9.40 -0.29 2.94
N ARG A 141 -8.83 -1.46 3.24
CA ARG A 141 -7.41 -1.59 3.57
C ARG A 141 -6.48 -1.18 2.42
N LEU A 142 -6.95 -1.27 1.17
CA LEU A 142 -6.20 -0.84 -0.01
C LEU A 142 -6.34 0.66 -0.31
N GLY A 143 -7.24 1.37 0.40
CA GLY A 143 -7.53 2.78 0.15
C GLY A 143 -8.55 3.01 -0.97
N CYS A 144 -9.28 1.98 -1.40
CA CYS A 144 -10.38 2.13 -2.36
C CYS A 144 -11.66 2.61 -1.66
N ILE A 145 -12.63 3.10 -2.45
CA ILE A 145 -13.97 3.48 -2.00
C ILE A 145 -14.92 2.31 -2.29
N PRO A 146 -15.27 1.47 -1.29
CA PRO A 146 -16.17 0.34 -1.49
C PRO A 146 -17.62 0.80 -1.70
N VAL A 147 -18.28 0.30 -2.75
CA VAL A 147 -19.71 0.50 -3.01
C VAL A 147 -20.40 -0.86 -2.96
N ASP A 148 -21.09 -1.12 -1.86
CA ASP A 148 -21.70 -2.42 -1.60
C ASP A 148 -23.15 -2.42 -2.08
N LEU A 149 -23.44 -3.23 -3.10
CA LEU A 149 -24.77 -3.28 -3.72
C LEU A 149 -25.67 -4.37 -3.13
N GLY A 150 -25.24 -5.06 -2.08
CA GLY A 150 -26.11 -6.05 -1.46
C GLY A 150 -25.94 -7.47 -2.03
N ARG A 151 -26.87 -8.31 -1.60
CA ARG A 151 -27.11 -9.62 -2.23
C ARG A 151 -28.12 -9.36 -3.33
N ILE A 152 -27.76 -9.71 -4.55
CA ILE A 152 -28.66 -9.67 -5.70
C ILE A 152 -29.31 -11.04 -5.81
N ALA A 153 -30.59 -11.08 -6.18
CA ALA A 153 -31.29 -12.33 -6.46
C ALA A 153 -30.63 -13.02 -7.65
N ASP A 154 -30.63 -14.35 -7.68
CA ASP A 154 -30.02 -15.12 -8.77
C ASP A 154 -30.92 -15.18 -10.02
N GLU A 155 -31.50 -14.02 -10.37
CA GLU A 155 -32.41 -13.84 -11.49
C GLU A 155 -31.72 -13.00 -12.57
N PRO A 156 -31.79 -13.39 -13.87
CA PRO A 156 -31.06 -12.71 -14.94
C PRO A 156 -31.33 -11.20 -15.04
N ALA A 157 -32.57 -10.78 -14.82
CA ALA A 157 -32.97 -9.37 -14.89
C ALA A 157 -32.34 -8.55 -13.75
N ASP A 158 -32.30 -9.09 -12.54
CA ASP A 158 -31.74 -8.43 -11.37
C ASP A 158 -30.21 -8.33 -11.47
N ILE A 159 -29.55 -9.40 -11.91
CA ILE A 159 -28.10 -9.40 -12.16
C ILE A 159 -27.75 -8.39 -13.26
N ARG A 160 -28.54 -8.34 -14.35
CA ARG A 160 -28.34 -7.36 -15.43
C ARG A 160 -28.45 -5.93 -14.92
N ALA A 161 -29.51 -5.62 -14.19
CA ALA A 161 -29.72 -4.29 -13.62
C ALA A 161 -28.59 -3.90 -12.66
N ALA A 162 -28.16 -4.83 -11.80
CA ALA A 162 -27.05 -4.62 -10.87
C ALA A 162 -25.72 -4.37 -11.58
N LEU A 163 -25.40 -5.13 -12.64
CA LEU A 163 -24.16 -4.95 -13.41
C LEU A 163 -24.10 -3.60 -14.12
N ILE A 164 -25.21 -3.16 -14.74
CA ILE A 164 -25.30 -1.86 -15.39
C ILE A 164 -25.13 -0.74 -14.37
N ALA A 165 -25.93 -0.77 -13.29
CA ALA A 165 -25.86 0.24 -12.24
C ALA A 165 -24.45 0.31 -11.61
N ALA A 166 -23.82 -0.85 -11.36
CA ALA A 166 -22.46 -0.94 -10.84
C ALA A 166 -21.43 -0.30 -11.79
N ALA A 167 -21.54 -0.58 -13.08
CA ALA A 167 -20.63 -0.07 -14.10
C ALA A 167 -20.74 1.45 -14.30
N ASP A 168 -21.94 2.01 -14.12
CA ASP A 168 -22.18 3.45 -14.25
C ASP A 168 -21.62 4.25 -13.06
N MET A 169 -21.53 3.65 -11.87
CA MET A 169 -21.17 4.36 -10.64
C MET A 169 -19.77 4.06 -10.07
N ALA A 170 -19.03 3.13 -10.69
CA ALA A 170 -17.75 2.64 -10.17
C ALA A 170 -16.71 2.42 -11.28
N ASP A 171 -15.43 2.49 -10.91
CA ASP A 171 -14.31 2.22 -11.81
C ASP A 171 -14.10 0.71 -12.05
N VAL A 172 -14.47 -0.08 -11.03
CA VAL A 172 -14.32 -1.54 -11.00
C VAL A 172 -15.55 -2.17 -10.36
N VAL A 173 -16.02 -3.27 -10.94
CA VAL A 173 -17.11 -4.10 -10.44
C VAL A 173 -16.55 -5.47 -10.03
N LEU A 174 -16.83 -5.92 -8.81
CA LEU A 174 -16.49 -7.25 -8.31
C LEU A 174 -17.75 -8.05 -8.02
N THR A 175 -17.81 -9.30 -8.44
CA THR A 175 -18.85 -10.24 -7.99
C THR A 175 -18.23 -11.39 -7.22
N SER A 176 -18.92 -11.86 -6.19
CA SER A 176 -18.58 -13.10 -5.50
C SER A 176 -19.75 -14.08 -5.57
N GLY A 177 -19.58 -15.19 -6.28
CA GLY A 177 -20.69 -16.10 -6.63
C GLY A 177 -21.13 -15.92 -8.09
N GLY A 178 -21.80 -16.92 -8.67
CA GLY A 178 -22.35 -16.88 -10.04
C GLY A 178 -21.35 -17.08 -11.20
N VAL A 179 -20.05 -17.16 -10.95
CA VAL A 179 -19.02 -17.32 -12.03
C VAL A 179 -18.65 -18.79 -12.28
N SER A 180 -19.57 -19.70 -11.96
CA SER A 180 -19.34 -21.14 -12.06
C SER A 180 -19.37 -21.61 -13.52
N VAL A 181 -18.52 -22.56 -13.83
CA VAL A 181 -18.40 -23.20 -15.16
C VAL A 181 -19.52 -24.20 -15.47
N GLY A 182 -20.46 -24.43 -14.55
CA GLY A 182 -21.56 -25.40 -14.71
C GLY A 182 -22.94 -24.78 -15.01
N GLU A 183 -23.22 -23.59 -14.47
CA GLU A 183 -24.43 -22.76 -14.72
C GLU A 183 -24.13 -21.62 -15.73
N ALA A 184 -23.07 -21.81 -16.50
CA ALA A 184 -22.33 -20.77 -17.20
C ALA A 184 -23.11 -20.11 -18.35
N ASP A 185 -24.25 -20.63 -18.79
CA ASP A 185 -24.83 -20.20 -20.05
C ASP A 185 -25.45 -18.81 -19.97
N TYR A 186 -26.19 -18.48 -18.90
CA TYR A 186 -26.89 -17.18 -18.84
C TYR A 186 -26.01 -16.03 -18.35
N ILE A 187 -25.21 -16.23 -17.28
CA ILE A 187 -24.30 -15.18 -16.78
C ILE A 187 -23.21 -14.88 -17.81
N SER A 188 -22.67 -15.89 -18.49
CA SER A 188 -21.67 -15.63 -19.53
C SER A 188 -22.27 -14.92 -20.73
N ALA A 189 -23.47 -15.31 -21.18
CA ALA A 189 -24.17 -14.60 -22.26
C ALA A 189 -24.47 -13.15 -21.87
N LEU A 190 -24.95 -12.92 -20.65
CA LEU A 190 -25.22 -11.58 -20.13
C LEU A 190 -23.94 -10.73 -20.07
N LEU A 191 -22.84 -11.28 -19.56
CA LEU A 191 -21.56 -10.58 -19.50
C LEU A 191 -20.97 -10.28 -20.89
N GLN A 192 -21.25 -11.13 -21.89
CA GLN A 192 -20.89 -10.90 -23.29
C GLN A 192 -21.80 -9.88 -23.99
N GLU A 193 -23.08 -9.79 -23.59
CA GLU A 193 -24.02 -8.77 -24.07
C GLU A 193 -23.64 -7.39 -23.53
N LEU A 194 -23.37 -7.30 -22.22
CA LEU A 194 -23.08 -6.04 -21.54
C LEU A 194 -21.63 -5.54 -21.74
N GLY A 195 -20.74 -6.39 -22.25
CA GLY A 195 -19.34 -6.02 -22.40
C GLY A 195 -18.43 -7.11 -22.93
N GLN A 196 -17.14 -6.98 -22.63
CA GLN A 196 -16.10 -7.88 -23.12
C GLN A 196 -15.46 -8.58 -21.93
N VAL A 197 -15.96 -9.78 -21.60
CA VAL A 197 -15.52 -10.56 -20.45
C VAL A 197 -14.97 -11.91 -20.88
N SER A 198 -13.75 -12.19 -20.43
CA SER A 198 -13.05 -13.46 -20.65
C SER A 198 -13.10 -14.32 -19.39
N PHE A 199 -13.32 -15.62 -19.59
CA PHE A 199 -13.38 -16.61 -18.52
C PHE A 199 -12.11 -17.46 -18.50
N TRP A 200 -11.40 -17.40 -17.38
CA TRP A 200 -10.10 -18.04 -17.21
C TRP A 200 -10.18 -19.21 -16.24
N LYS A 201 -9.35 -20.23 -16.51
CA LYS A 201 -9.10 -21.36 -15.60
C LYS A 201 -7.67 -21.27 -15.12
N MET A 202 -7.48 -20.58 -14.00
CA MET A 202 -6.17 -20.33 -13.41
C MET A 202 -5.54 -21.61 -12.89
N ASN A 203 -4.23 -21.75 -13.12
CA ASN A 203 -3.45 -22.88 -12.67
C ASN A 203 -3.06 -22.77 -11.18
N MET A 204 -4.06 -22.54 -10.33
CA MET A 204 -3.91 -22.30 -8.90
C MET A 204 -4.93 -23.05 -8.05
N LYS A 205 -4.63 -23.14 -6.76
CA LYS A 205 -5.49 -23.71 -5.74
C LYS A 205 -5.31 -22.91 -4.44
N PRO A 206 -6.39 -22.49 -3.76
CA PRO A 206 -7.76 -22.39 -4.28
C PRO A 206 -7.88 -21.30 -5.39
N GLY A 207 -9.07 -21.08 -5.96
CA GLY A 207 -9.29 -19.98 -6.92
C GLY A 207 -9.07 -20.30 -8.41
N ARG A 208 -9.57 -21.44 -8.89
CA ARG A 208 -9.43 -21.84 -10.31
C ARG A 208 -10.20 -20.94 -11.30
N PRO A 209 -11.51 -20.69 -11.17
CA PRO A 209 -12.21 -19.83 -12.12
C PRO A 209 -11.96 -18.35 -11.83
N LEU A 210 -11.82 -17.55 -12.88
CA LEU A 210 -11.76 -16.09 -12.82
C LEU A 210 -12.40 -15.51 -14.06
N ALA A 211 -13.37 -14.62 -13.92
CA ALA A 211 -13.83 -13.80 -15.03
C ALA A 211 -13.16 -12.42 -14.94
N PHE A 212 -12.68 -11.90 -16.07
CA PHE A 212 -12.11 -10.56 -16.14
C PHE A 212 -12.45 -9.90 -17.46
N GLY A 213 -12.75 -8.62 -17.42
CA GLY A 213 -13.09 -7.87 -18.60
C GLY A 213 -13.55 -6.46 -18.32
N ARG A 214 -14.45 -5.97 -19.17
CA ARG A 214 -15.09 -4.65 -19.04
C ARG A 214 -16.58 -4.75 -19.27
N ILE A 215 -17.33 -3.94 -18.52
CA ILE A 215 -18.77 -3.71 -18.70
C ILE A 215 -18.93 -2.19 -18.75
N GLY A 216 -19.47 -1.67 -19.85
CA GLY A 216 -19.42 -0.24 -20.13
C GLY A 216 -17.99 0.33 -19.99
N THR A 217 -17.82 1.36 -19.17
CA THR A 217 -16.51 1.94 -18.88
C THR A 217 -15.73 1.23 -17.77
N ALA A 218 -16.42 0.49 -16.89
CA ALA A 218 -15.85 -0.15 -15.72
C ALA A 218 -15.09 -1.45 -16.06
N HIS A 219 -14.10 -1.77 -15.24
CA HIS A 219 -13.48 -3.10 -15.27
C HIS A 219 -14.29 -4.08 -14.44
N PHE A 220 -14.33 -5.33 -14.83
CA PHE A 220 -15.10 -6.37 -14.17
C PHE A 220 -14.20 -7.51 -13.70
N PHE A 221 -14.42 -7.96 -12.47
CA PHE A 221 -13.87 -9.22 -11.96
C PHE A 221 -14.99 -10.09 -11.39
N GLY A 222 -15.15 -11.28 -11.95
CA GLY A 222 -15.96 -12.33 -11.36
C GLY A 222 -15.10 -13.27 -10.52
N LEU A 223 -15.32 -13.25 -9.20
CA LEU A 223 -14.56 -14.05 -8.25
C LEU A 223 -15.29 -15.35 -7.90
N PRO A 224 -14.55 -16.42 -7.53
CA PRO A 224 -15.13 -17.65 -7.02
C PRO A 224 -16.02 -17.39 -5.79
N GLY A 225 -17.10 -18.16 -5.62
CA GLY A 225 -17.97 -18.07 -4.44
C GLY A 225 -17.37 -18.65 -3.16
N ASN A 226 -16.39 -19.55 -3.25
CA ASN A 226 -15.72 -20.10 -2.07
C ASN A 226 -14.88 -19.02 -1.35
N PRO A 227 -15.07 -18.77 -0.04
CA PRO A 227 -14.44 -17.62 0.63
C PRO A 227 -12.91 -17.57 0.58
N VAL A 228 -12.26 -18.72 0.74
CA VAL A 228 -10.78 -18.79 0.66
C VAL A 228 -10.33 -18.51 -0.78
N SER A 229 -11.05 -19.03 -1.76
CA SER A 229 -10.79 -18.76 -3.18
C SER A 229 -10.95 -17.27 -3.49
N THR A 230 -12.00 -16.61 -3.02
CA THR A 230 -12.23 -15.17 -3.20
C THR A 230 -11.04 -14.35 -2.68
N ILE A 231 -10.56 -14.64 -1.46
CA ILE A 231 -9.43 -13.93 -0.86
C ILE A 231 -8.16 -14.13 -1.68
N VAL A 232 -7.82 -15.37 -2.03
CA VAL A 232 -6.59 -15.67 -2.78
C VAL A 232 -6.66 -15.02 -4.17
N THR A 233 -7.77 -15.16 -4.89
CA THR A 233 -7.98 -14.51 -6.20
C THR A 233 -7.93 -12.98 -6.10
N PHE A 234 -8.44 -12.38 -5.03
CA PHE A 234 -8.32 -10.95 -4.79
C PHE A 234 -6.84 -10.53 -4.67
N TYR A 235 -6.06 -11.21 -3.83
CA TYR A 235 -4.65 -10.85 -3.64
C TYR A 235 -3.79 -11.05 -4.88
N GLU A 236 -4.05 -12.11 -5.66
CA GLU A 236 -3.25 -12.45 -6.84
C GLU A 236 -3.61 -11.62 -8.07
N PHE A 237 -4.87 -11.18 -8.24
CA PHE A 237 -5.32 -10.51 -9.47
C PHE A 237 -5.94 -9.14 -9.25
N VAL A 238 -6.91 -9.03 -8.32
CA VAL A 238 -7.65 -7.78 -8.11
C VAL A 238 -6.75 -6.71 -7.49
N ARG A 239 -6.04 -7.06 -6.42
CA ARG A 239 -5.14 -6.15 -5.70
C ARG A 239 -4.05 -5.54 -6.60
N PRO A 240 -3.25 -6.31 -7.35
CA PRO A 240 -2.23 -5.72 -8.22
C PRO A 240 -2.84 -4.87 -9.34
N PHE A 241 -4.01 -5.25 -9.86
CA PHE A 241 -4.75 -4.43 -10.83
C PHE A 241 -5.15 -3.07 -10.23
N LEU A 242 -5.77 -3.07 -9.05
CA LEU A 242 -6.20 -1.85 -8.35
C LEU A 242 -5.00 -0.95 -8.00
N LEU A 243 -3.91 -1.52 -7.48
CA LEU A 243 -2.69 -0.77 -7.18
C LEU A 243 -2.12 -0.08 -8.42
N LYS A 244 -2.03 -0.81 -9.54
CA LYS A 244 -1.55 -0.24 -10.80
C LYS A 244 -2.45 0.86 -11.32
N ARG A 245 -3.77 0.69 -11.22
CA ARG A 245 -4.76 1.71 -11.61
C ARG A 245 -4.73 2.95 -10.71
N MET A 246 -4.36 2.80 -9.45
CA MET A 246 -4.07 3.91 -8.51
C MET A 246 -2.62 4.43 -8.63
N GLY A 247 -1.92 4.10 -9.72
CA GLY A 247 -0.60 4.66 -10.05
C GLY A 247 0.58 4.08 -9.27
N HIS A 248 0.40 3.01 -8.48
CA HIS A 248 1.49 2.44 -7.69
C HIS A 248 2.60 1.86 -8.57
N SER A 249 3.82 2.36 -8.39
CA SER A 249 5.02 1.97 -9.15
C SER A 249 5.88 0.91 -8.45
N GLY A 250 5.56 0.54 -7.20
CA GLY A 250 6.26 -0.49 -6.45
C GLY A 250 5.90 -1.92 -6.85
N PRO A 251 6.47 -2.94 -6.20
CA PRO A 251 6.12 -4.33 -6.46
C PRO A 251 4.62 -4.54 -6.19
N TRP A 252 3.90 -4.98 -7.22
CA TRP A 252 2.47 -5.24 -7.11
C TRP A 252 2.17 -6.54 -6.35
N THR A 253 3.14 -7.43 -6.23
CA THR A 253 3.08 -8.69 -5.48
C THR A 253 3.48 -8.51 -4.03
N VAL A 254 2.98 -9.39 -3.16
CA VAL A 254 3.40 -9.42 -1.75
C VAL A 254 4.82 -9.98 -1.67
N PRO A 255 5.74 -9.39 -0.87
CA PRO A 255 7.07 -9.95 -0.66
C PRO A 255 7.00 -11.40 -0.18
N THR A 256 7.86 -12.25 -0.73
CA THR A 256 7.94 -13.66 -0.36
C THR A 256 9.24 -13.95 0.39
N LEU A 257 9.18 -14.91 1.31
CA LEU A 257 10.33 -15.39 2.06
C LEU A 257 10.48 -16.89 1.83
N ARG A 258 11.71 -17.35 1.61
CA ARG A 258 12.03 -18.78 1.58
C ARG A 258 12.39 -19.23 3.00
N LEU A 259 11.63 -20.17 3.53
CA LEU A 259 11.75 -20.61 4.91
C LEU A 259 11.70 -22.15 5.01
N PRO A 260 12.35 -22.75 6.02
CA PRO A 260 12.16 -24.16 6.32
C PRO A 260 10.70 -24.39 6.76
N CYS A 261 10.09 -25.46 6.26
CA CYS A 261 8.74 -25.84 6.65
C CYS A 261 8.79 -26.85 7.80
N ALA A 262 8.22 -26.50 8.95
CA ALA A 262 8.19 -27.36 10.13
C ALA A 262 7.21 -28.54 10.01
N THR A 263 6.39 -28.58 8.94
CA THR A 263 5.35 -29.60 8.75
C THR A 263 5.39 -30.15 7.32
N THR A 264 4.96 -31.41 7.16
CA THR A 264 4.81 -32.02 5.83
C THR A 264 3.59 -31.43 5.13
N LEU A 265 3.79 -30.83 3.95
CA LEU A 265 2.72 -30.25 3.15
C LEU A 265 2.17 -31.28 2.16
N LYS A 266 0.85 -31.50 2.19
CA LYS A 266 0.16 -32.28 1.15
C LYS A 266 -0.02 -31.42 -0.09
N LYS A 267 0.79 -31.65 -1.11
CA LYS A 267 0.76 -30.92 -2.38
C LYS A 267 0.60 -31.89 -3.55
N LYS A 268 -0.40 -31.64 -4.40
CA LYS A 268 -0.51 -32.31 -5.70
C LYS A 268 0.20 -31.48 -6.78
N PRO A 269 0.98 -32.08 -7.68
CA PRO A 269 1.54 -31.40 -8.85
C PRO A 269 0.46 -30.78 -9.75
N GLY A 270 0.86 -29.90 -10.65
CA GLY A 270 -0.01 -29.27 -11.64
C GLY A 270 -0.36 -27.81 -11.32
N ARG A 271 -0.78 -27.49 -10.09
CA ARG A 271 -1.22 -26.13 -9.70
C ARG A 271 -0.31 -25.47 -8.68
N THR A 272 -0.20 -24.15 -8.71
CA THR A 272 0.32 -23.37 -7.57
C THR A 272 -0.67 -23.47 -6.41
N ASP A 273 -0.24 -23.93 -5.24
CA ASP A 273 -1.13 -24.15 -4.09
C ASP A 273 -0.82 -23.12 -3.01
N PHE A 274 -1.74 -22.18 -2.84
CA PHE A 274 -1.71 -21.13 -1.82
C PHE A 274 -2.19 -21.72 -0.48
N GLN A 275 -1.37 -22.59 0.09
CA GLN A 275 -1.60 -23.15 1.42
C GLN A 275 -1.39 -22.05 2.48
N ARG A 276 -2.19 -22.08 3.54
CA ARG A 276 -2.04 -21.13 4.65
C ARG A 276 -1.06 -21.71 5.65
N GLY A 277 -0.15 -20.87 6.14
CA GLY A 277 0.81 -21.20 7.19
C GLY A 277 0.87 -20.10 8.24
N ARG A 278 1.40 -20.45 9.42
CA ARG A 278 1.72 -19.49 10.48
C ARG A 278 3.23 -19.34 10.54
N LEU A 279 3.73 -18.13 10.32
CA LEU A 279 5.13 -17.80 10.54
C LEU A 279 5.39 -17.65 12.04
N GLN A 280 6.45 -18.28 12.53
CA GLN A 280 6.92 -18.18 13.92
C GLN A 280 8.43 -17.94 13.89
N ALA A 281 8.94 -17.18 14.86
CA ALA A 281 10.38 -17.11 15.09
C ALA A 281 10.87 -18.52 15.43
N GLY A 282 12.07 -18.87 14.95
CA GLY A 282 12.74 -20.09 15.38
C GLY A 282 13.05 -20.05 16.88
N PRO A 283 13.38 -21.20 17.48
CA PRO A 283 13.99 -21.22 18.81
C PRO A 283 15.29 -20.41 18.85
#